data_AF-A0A3M1MYV0-F1
#
_entry.id   AF-A0A3M1MYV0-F1
#
_cell.length_a   1.000
_cell.length_b   1.000
_cell.length_c   1.000
_cell.angle_alpha   90.00
_cell.angle_beta   90.00
_cell.angle_gamma   90.00
#
_symmetry.space_group_name_H-M   'P 1'
#
loop_
_entity.id
_entity.type
_entity.pdbx_description
1 polymer ?
#
loop_
_entity_poly.entity_id
_entity_poly.type
_entity_poly.pdbx_seq_one_letter_code
_entity_poly.pdbx_strand_id
1 'polypeptide(L)'
;DAYGRVEVFGEDSVRLSIVDVNGTVVASLTLRSGQVAALQKTHPLPADRFKVYPTPAQDKIWLQVDPSLLSEPTPVYLTDAVGRVIGHRTLSPRDSQAPVSWEVASLGRGLYFVVLWRREGPYVRSFLKE
;
A
#
# COMPACT_ATOMS: atom_id res chain seq x y z
N ASP A 1 10.25 -13.33 7.98
CA ASP A 1 10.30 -12.36 9.08
C ASP A 1 11.12 -11.13 8.70
N ALA A 2 10.67 -9.97 9.14
CA ALA A 2 11.33 -8.68 8.91
C ALA A 2 10.94 -7.73 10.04
N TYR A 3 11.75 -6.69 10.27
CA TYR A 3 11.48 -5.64 11.25
C TYR A 3 11.65 -4.25 10.62
N GLY A 4 10.97 -3.25 11.20
CA GLY A 4 11.16 -1.85 10.84
C GLY A 4 12.35 -1.26 11.58
N ARG A 5 13.24 -0.56 10.86
CA ARG A 5 14.34 0.22 11.45
C ARG A 5 14.13 1.71 11.18
N VAL A 6 14.21 2.52 12.23
CA VAL A 6 14.21 3.98 12.13
C VAL A 6 15.57 4.48 12.59
N GLU A 7 16.25 5.26 11.76
CA GLU A 7 17.58 5.80 12.06
C GLU A 7 17.67 7.27 11.68
N VAL A 8 18.44 8.04 12.46
CA VAL A 8 18.84 9.39 12.06
C VAL A 8 19.83 9.24 10.89
N PHE A 9 19.52 9.87 9.77
CA PHE A 9 20.33 9.80 8.56
C PHE A 9 20.85 11.20 8.21
N GLY A 10 22.11 11.48 8.49
CA GLY A 10 22.65 12.84 8.37
C GLY A 10 22.14 13.79 9.45
N GLU A 11 22.34 15.10 9.26
CA GLU A 11 22.03 16.10 10.29
C GLU A 11 20.54 16.42 10.41
N ASP A 12 19.75 16.23 9.35
CA ASP A 12 18.38 16.76 9.24
C ASP A 12 17.36 15.75 8.69
N SER A 13 17.67 14.46 8.66
CA SER A 13 16.77 13.47 8.06
C SER A 13 16.63 12.19 8.88
N VAL A 14 15.52 11.50 8.68
CA VAL A 14 15.21 10.21 9.29
C VAL A 14 15.03 9.19 8.18
N ARG A 15 15.65 8.02 8.31
CA ARG A 15 15.44 6.89 7.40
C ARG A 15 14.59 5.83 8.07
N LEU A 16 13.52 5.43 7.39
CA LEU A 16 12.69 4.29 7.72
C LEU A 16 13.04 3.15 6.78
N SER A 17 13.36 1.96 7.30
CA SER A 17 13.76 0.80 6.51
C SER A 17 12.98 -0.45 6.91
N ILE A 18 12.72 -1.34 5.95
CA ILE A 18 12.31 -2.72 6.22
C ILE A 18 13.59 -3.57 6.16
N VAL A 19 13.88 -4.30 7.23
CA VAL A 19 15.09 -5.12 7.37
C VAL A 19 14.69 -6.57 7.54
N ASP A 20 15.28 -7.48 6.77
CA ASP A 20 15.03 -8.92 6.93
C ASP A 20 15.71 -9.48 8.20
N VAL A 21 15.46 -10.76 8.50
CA VAL A 21 16.07 -11.45 9.65
C VAL A 21 17.60 -11.53 9.61
N ASN A 22 18.20 -11.40 8.44
CA ASN A 22 19.66 -11.43 8.26
C ASN A 22 20.28 -10.03 8.42
N GLY A 23 19.48 -9.01 8.69
CA GLY A 23 19.95 -7.63 8.79
C GLY A 23 20.05 -6.90 7.44
N THR A 24 19.59 -7.51 6.35
CA THR A 24 19.62 -6.90 5.01
C THR A 24 18.47 -5.91 4.86
N VAL A 25 18.77 -4.70 4.41
CA VAL A 25 17.74 -3.70 4.11
C VAL A 25 17.02 -4.06 2.81
N VAL A 26 15.73 -4.35 2.90
CA VAL A 26 14.87 -4.73 1.78
C VAL A 26 14.29 -3.49 1.08
N ALA A 27 13.96 -2.45 1.85
CA ALA A 27 13.45 -1.18 1.33
C ALA A 27 13.77 -0.05 2.31
N SER A 28 13.91 1.19 1.82
CA SER A 28 14.10 2.36 2.68
C SER A 28 13.44 3.62 2.12
N LEU A 29 12.98 4.48 3.03
CA LEU A 29 12.44 5.81 2.77
C LEU A 29 13.20 6.81 3.64
N THR A 30 13.83 7.82 3.03
CA THR A 30 14.48 8.91 3.77
C THR A 30 13.58 10.13 3.77
N LEU A 31 13.25 10.62 4.97
CA LEU A 31 12.42 11.78 5.23
C LEU A 31 13.31 12.94 5.68
N ARG A 32 13.39 14.00 4.89
CA ARG A 32 14.17 15.19 5.24
C ARG A 32 13.33 16.20 6.02
N SER A 33 13.99 16.97 6.88
CA SER A 33 13.39 18.14 7.54
C SER A 33 12.78 19.08 6.49
N GLY A 34 11.54 19.53 6.73
CA GLY A 34 10.79 20.38 5.80
C GLY A 34 10.13 19.65 4.61
N GLN A 35 10.45 18.38 4.34
CA GLN A 35 9.56 17.58 3.50
C GLN A 35 8.33 17.21 4.31
N VAL A 36 7.16 17.68 3.88
CA VAL A 36 5.87 17.19 4.39
C VAL A 36 5.67 15.77 3.85
N ALA A 37 6.42 14.81 4.39
CA ALA A 37 5.98 13.44 4.42
C ALA A 37 5.01 13.34 5.59
N ALA A 38 3.78 13.80 5.36
CA ALA A 38 2.70 13.38 6.22
C ALA A 38 2.60 11.86 6.05
N LEU A 39 3.19 11.11 6.98
CA LEU A 39 2.72 9.77 7.28
C LEU A 39 1.27 9.96 7.72
N GLN A 40 0.38 9.98 6.74
CA GLN A 40 -1.03 10.09 7.02
C GLN A 40 -1.38 8.93 7.91
N LYS A 41 -2.04 9.23 9.02
CA LYS A 41 -2.53 8.26 9.98
C LYS A 41 -3.37 7.23 9.21
N THR A 42 -2.77 6.10 8.88
CA THR A 42 -3.50 4.97 8.32
C THR A 42 -4.40 4.50 9.45
N HIS A 43 -5.71 4.56 9.25
CA HIS A 43 -6.63 4.00 10.21
C HIS A 43 -6.36 2.49 10.24
N PRO A 44 -5.98 1.90 11.39
CA PRO A 44 -5.86 0.46 11.50
C PRO A 44 -7.26 -0.13 11.36
N LEU A 45 -7.64 -0.49 10.14
CA LEU A 45 -8.80 -1.36 9.94
C LEU A 45 -8.44 -2.75 10.42
N PRO A 46 -9.41 -3.49 10.98
CA PRO A 46 -9.37 -4.94 10.94
C PRO A 46 -8.97 -5.38 9.52
N ALA A 47 -7.97 -6.25 9.41
CA ALA A 47 -7.41 -6.70 8.13
C ALA A 47 -8.52 -7.17 7.16
N ASP A 48 -9.62 -7.62 7.73
CA ASP A 48 -10.79 -8.24 7.15
C ASP A 48 -11.60 -7.32 6.22
N ARG A 49 -11.59 -6.00 6.44
CA ARG A 49 -12.44 -5.05 5.71
C ARG A 49 -11.88 -4.59 4.37
N PHE A 50 -10.59 -4.81 4.13
CA PHE A 50 -9.95 -4.53 2.85
C PHE A 50 -8.82 -5.52 2.64
N LYS A 51 -8.93 -6.39 1.63
CA LYS A 51 -7.96 -7.44 1.35
C LYS A 51 -7.44 -7.34 -0.07
N VAL A 52 -6.16 -7.68 -0.24
CA VAL A 52 -5.47 -7.80 -1.52
C VAL A 52 -4.83 -9.18 -1.59
N TYR A 53 -5.15 -9.96 -2.62
CA TYR A 53 -4.63 -11.32 -2.79
C TYR A 53 -4.61 -11.74 -4.27
N PRO A 54 -3.77 -12.72 -4.69
CA PRO A 54 -2.77 -13.39 -3.87
C PRO A 54 -1.59 -12.46 -3.56
N THR A 55 -0.92 -12.75 -2.45
CA THR A 55 0.38 -12.17 -2.12
C THR A 55 1.31 -13.34 -1.79
N PRO A 56 2.34 -13.64 -2.60
CA PRO A 56 2.78 -12.88 -3.78
C PRO A 56 1.80 -12.92 -4.96
N ALA A 57 1.78 -11.85 -5.75
CA ALA A 57 1.00 -11.72 -6.96
C ALA A 57 1.81 -12.16 -8.19
N GLN A 58 1.14 -12.87 -9.11
CA GLN A 58 1.68 -13.19 -10.43
C GLN A 58 1.11 -12.20 -11.46
N ASP A 59 0.03 -12.58 -12.15
CA ASP A 59 -0.51 -11.76 -13.24
C ASP A 59 -1.57 -10.76 -12.80
N LYS A 60 -2.31 -11.09 -11.73
CA LYS A 60 -3.41 -10.27 -11.22
C LYS A 60 -3.51 -10.34 -9.71
N ILE A 61 -4.11 -9.29 -9.14
CA ILE A 61 -4.58 -9.24 -7.76
C ILE A 61 -6.10 -9.10 -7.73
N TRP A 62 -6.69 -9.45 -6.61
CA TRP A 62 -8.10 -9.30 -6.29
C TRP A 62 -8.23 -8.40 -5.07
N LEU A 63 -9.12 -7.43 -5.19
CA LEU A 63 -9.49 -6.52 -4.12
C LEU A 63 -10.83 -6.98 -3.55
N GLN A 64 -10.86 -7.31 -2.27
CA GLN A 64 -12.11 -7.52 -1.54
C GLN A 64 -12.27 -6.39 -0.54
N VAL A 65 -13.35 -5.62 -0.67
CA VAL A 65 -13.61 -4.43 0.13
C VAL A 65 -14.96 -4.59 0.82
N ASP A 66 -14.99 -4.28 2.10
CA ASP A 66 -16.21 -4.28 2.90
C ASP A 66 -17.21 -3.23 2.34
N PRO A 67 -18.51 -3.56 2.20
CA PRO A 67 -19.52 -2.64 1.70
C PRO A 67 -19.57 -1.28 2.41
N SER A 68 -19.28 -1.25 3.71
CA SER A 68 -19.26 0.00 4.49
C SER A 68 -18.16 0.98 4.06
N LEU A 69 -17.12 0.50 3.37
CA LEU A 69 -16.04 1.33 2.81
C LEU A 69 -16.33 1.81 1.39
N LEU A 70 -17.38 1.30 0.74
CA LEU A 70 -17.80 1.64 -0.61
C LEU A 70 -19.19 2.29 -0.64
N SER A 71 -19.56 3.02 0.40
CA SER A 71 -20.86 3.74 0.46
C SER A 71 -21.04 4.82 -0.61
N GLU A 72 -19.94 5.23 -1.25
CA GLU A 72 -19.87 6.20 -2.34
C GLU A 72 -18.76 5.78 -3.32
N PRO A 73 -18.76 6.27 -4.56
CA PRO A 73 -17.65 6.06 -5.49
C PRO A 73 -16.32 6.44 -4.85
N THR A 74 -15.44 5.46 -4.68
CA THR A 74 -14.23 5.57 -3.87
C THR A 74 -13.00 5.31 -4.74
N PRO A 75 -12.07 6.26 -4.85
CA PRO A 75 -10.87 6.06 -5.65
C PRO A 75 -9.89 5.12 -4.95
N VAL A 76 -9.35 4.20 -5.73
CA VAL A 76 -8.32 3.23 -5.34
C VAL A 76 -7.13 3.40 -6.27
N TYR A 77 -5.95 3.58 -5.68
CA TYR A 77 -4.70 3.76 -6.41
C TYR A 77 -3.79 2.58 -6.19
N LEU A 78 -3.03 2.27 -7.22
CA LEU A 78 -1.91 1.36 -7.16
C LEU A 78 -0.63 2.20 -7.22
N THR A 79 0.26 1.98 -6.26
CA THR A 79 1.52 2.71 -6.15
C THR A 79 2.70 1.74 -6.04
N ASP A 80 3.85 2.16 -6.57
CA ASP A 80 5.12 1.46 -6.33
C ASP A 80 5.70 1.78 -4.94
N ALA A 81 6.85 1.18 -4.60
CA ALA A 81 7.46 1.30 -3.28
C ALA A 81 7.87 2.74 -2.89
N VAL A 82 7.99 3.65 -3.86
CA VAL A 82 8.32 5.06 -3.61
C VAL A 82 7.09 5.97 -3.62
N GLY A 83 5.89 5.38 -3.72
CA GLY A 83 4.61 6.10 -3.68
C GLY A 83 4.18 6.70 -5.02
N ARG A 84 4.87 6.39 -6.14
CA ARG A 84 4.43 6.85 -7.45
C ARG A 84 3.19 6.05 -7.86
N VAL A 85 2.15 6.77 -8.28
CA VAL A 85 0.92 6.16 -8.79
C VAL A 85 1.18 5.54 -10.16
N ILE A 86 0.97 4.23 -10.27
CA ILE A 86 1.14 3.45 -11.50
C ILE A 86 -0.20 2.95 -12.06
N GLY A 87 -1.28 3.10 -11.30
CA GLY A 87 -2.64 2.80 -11.74
C GLY A 87 -3.68 3.39 -10.80
N HIS A 88 -4.90 3.55 -11.31
CA HIS A 88 -6.03 3.97 -10.49
C HIS A 88 -7.33 3.34 -11.00
N ARG A 89 -8.29 3.18 -10.10
CA ARG A 89 -9.67 2.76 -10.38
C ARG A 89 -10.60 3.51 -9.42
N THR A 90 -11.86 3.62 -9.80
CA THR A 90 -12.91 4.05 -8.87
C THR A 90 -13.80 2.85 -8.59
N LEU A 91 -13.90 2.45 -7.33
CA LEU A 91 -14.80 1.39 -6.89
C LEU A 91 -16.13 2.01 -6.46
N SER A 92 -17.22 1.33 -6.78
CA SER A 92 -18.59 1.72 -6.48
C SER A 92 -19.20 0.79 -5.42
N PRO A 93 -20.36 1.14 -4.83
CA PRO A 93 -21.05 0.25 -3.90
C PRO A 93 -21.36 -1.15 -4.46
N ARG A 94 -21.44 -1.32 -5.80
CA ARG A 94 -21.70 -2.61 -6.43
C ARG A 94 -20.49 -3.53 -6.38
N ASP A 95 -19.28 -2.96 -6.35
CA ASP A 95 -18.02 -3.68 -6.30
C ASP A 95 -17.75 -4.31 -4.93
N SER A 96 -18.58 -4.03 -3.91
CA SER A 96 -18.50 -4.73 -2.63
C SER A 96 -19.14 -6.12 -2.66
N GLN A 97 -19.89 -6.46 -3.71
CA GLN A 97 -20.60 -7.75 -3.81
C GLN A 97 -19.70 -8.88 -4.32
N ALA A 98 -18.61 -8.56 -5.00
CA ALA A 98 -17.67 -9.54 -5.54
C ALA A 98 -16.24 -8.95 -5.57
N PRO A 99 -15.19 -9.78 -5.44
CA PRO A 99 -13.82 -9.30 -5.58
C PRO A 99 -13.55 -8.67 -6.95
N VAL A 100 -12.84 -7.54 -6.95
CA VAL A 100 -12.46 -6.81 -8.17
C VAL A 100 -11.07 -7.22 -8.59
N SER A 101 -10.88 -7.69 -9.83
CA SER A 101 -9.56 -8.02 -10.35
C SER A 101 -8.79 -6.78 -10.81
N TRP A 102 -7.47 -6.80 -10.65
CA TRP A 102 -6.55 -5.81 -11.21
C TRP A 102 -5.34 -6.51 -11.82
N GLU A 103 -5.13 -6.31 -13.13
CA GLU A 103 -3.99 -6.85 -13.86
C GLU A 103 -2.68 -6.16 -13.42
N VAL A 104 -1.69 -6.97 -13.04
CA VAL A 104 -0.36 -6.54 -12.58
C VAL A 104 0.78 -7.28 -13.29
N ALA A 105 0.48 -8.07 -14.33
CA ALA A 105 1.45 -8.87 -15.07
C ALA A 105 2.61 -8.05 -15.66
N SER A 106 2.34 -6.81 -16.08
CA SER A 106 3.35 -5.91 -16.66
C SER A 106 4.25 -5.23 -15.62
N LEU A 107 3.98 -5.41 -14.33
CA LEU A 107 4.78 -4.81 -13.27
C LEU A 107 6.06 -5.61 -13.06
N GLY A 108 7.16 -4.89 -12.84
CA GLY A 108 8.41 -5.51 -12.40
C GLY A 108 8.27 -6.13 -11.01
N ARG A 109 9.17 -7.06 -10.68
CA ARG A 109 9.27 -7.65 -9.33
C ARG A 109 9.47 -6.57 -8.27
N GLY A 110 8.77 -6.68 -7.15
CA GLY A 110 8.92 -5.72 -6.06
C GLY A 110 7.68 -5.54 -5.18
N LEU A 111 7.78 -4.59 -4.26
CA LEU A 111 6.72 -4.23 -3.32
C LEU A 111 5.82 -3.15 -3.92
N TYR A 112 4.51 -3.37 -3.85
CA TYR A 112 3.49 -2.44 -4.32
C TYR A 112 2.41 -2.24 -3.26
N PHE A 113 1.70 -1.11 -3.36
CA PHE A 113 0.63 -0.77 -2.43
C PHE A 113 -0.64 -0.41 -3.18
N VAL A 114 -1.76 -0.95 -2.69
CA VAL A 114 -3.11 -0.54 -3.05
C VAL A 114 -3.63 0.39 -1.96
N VAL A 115 -4.06 1.59 -2.38
CA VAL A 115 -4.48 2.68 -1.50
C VAL A 115 -5.91 3.06 -1.81
N LEU A 116 -6.84 2.77 -0.91
CA LEU A 116 -8.24 3.16 -0.99
C LEU A 116 -8.45 4.45 -0.17
N TRP A 117 -8.85 5.55 -0.81
CA TRP A 117 -8.95 6.86 -0.15
C TRP A 117 -10.35 7.14 0.34
N ARG A 118 -10.46 7.51 1.62
CA ARG A 118 -11.71 7.94 2.25
C ARG A 118 -11.51 9.27 2.97
N ARG A 119 -12.61 9.91 3.36
CA ARG A 119 -12.58 11.19 4.07
C ARG A 119 -11.90 11.07 5.43
N GLU A 120 -12.07 9.93 6.11
CA GLU A 120 -11.38 9.62 7.36
C GLU A 120 -9.87 9.34 7.17
N GLY A 121 -9.43 8.99 5.96
CA GLY A 121 -8.03 8.72 5.63
C GLY A 121 -7.86 7.53 4.68
N PRO A 122 -6.62 7.26 4.24
CA PRO A 122 -6.34 6.17 3.33
C PRO A 122 -6.28 4.81 4.05
N TYR A 123 -6.80 3.79 3.38
CA TYR A 123 -6.61 2.40 3.73
C TYR A 123 -5.60 1.77 2.78
N VAL A 124 -4.53 1.22 3.35
CA VAL A 124 -3.37 0.74 2.59
C VAL A 124 -3.22 -0.77 2.75
N ARG A 125 -2.96 -1.45 1.64
CA ARG A 125 -2.55 -2.86 1.61
C ARG A 125 -1.37 -3.02 0.68
N SER A 126 -0.38 -3.78 1.13
CA SER A 126 0.79 -4.13 0.33
C SER A 126 0.62 -5.50 -0.32
N PHE A 127 1.24 -5.70 -1.48
CA PHE A 127 1.49 -7.02 -2.04
C PHE A 127 2.89 -7.06 -2.67
N LEU A 128 3.48 -8.26 -2.70
CA LEU A 128 4.73 -8.53 -3.39
C LEU A 128 4.40 -9.04 -4.80
N LYS A 129 5.08 -8.52 -5.83
CA LYS A 129 5.05 -9.04 -7.21
C LYS A 129 6.29 -9.91 -7.44
N GLU A 130 6.08 -11.14 -7.90
CA GLU A 130 7.12 -12.09 -8.30
C GLU A 130 7.20 -12.30 -9.82
#